data_AF-J1HYS9-F1
#
_entry.id   AF-J1HYS9-F1
#
_cell.length_a   1.000
_cell.length_b   1.000
_cell.length_c   1.000
_cell.angle_alpha   90.00
_cell.angle_beta   90.00
_cell.angle_gamma   90.00
#
_symmetry.space_group_name_H-M   'P 1'
#
loop_
_entity.id
_entity.type
_entity.pdbx_description
1 polymer ?
#
loop_
_entity_poly.entity_id
_entity_poly.type
_entity_poly.pdbx_seq_one_letter_code
_entity_poly.pdbx_strand_id
1 'polypeptide(L)'
;MDPIEELSDRVAALAGRDLALSEVHQFILDTAELLAPAVPVVTGNGMWVRWRLGEHTVVVAPHRFRGRLTLAVHFFNSEYTEKDEYHAFKWGMADDKPFRWSMVLGERTTSAFDWWRQCGLVGYNWDYFDIEFDPVFNTLPQDLELMPPQWRREVVYRWDMSVSGLGAVTLRATHEGIEISSAATGECVVFPPGRTQGMGAVLAGLAGGAPLKKVPMLESSGFDAGPITLDGSEPEDVLREIEMIEENNDEGIRPDTDDNRRPALTFADLRARLAEPEKETAPRAHRRAGRMVLPMRWGLSLGQLRDIVQQWSAGARMDRVLMELGAVPGTYLNDEALVGRDWAAVTGRVSSDWEIVVSPAEEHARTDEQQLAAAAWQLSREFRDVYGSPFAGWTSSSFGFSRFFRIGDRGLAINTFLGLRVVFGSFEKLAFHSVYG
;
A
#
# COMPACT_ATOMS: atom_id res chain seq x y z
N MET A 1 21.24 -16.88 9.56
CA MET A 1 20.54 -15.68 10.07
C MET A 1 19.15 -15.71 9.47
N ASP A 2 18.11 -15.29 10.20
CA ASP A 2 16.76 -15.17 9.62
C ASP A 2 16.78 -14.03 8.58
N PRO A 3 16.50 -14.29 7.28
CA PRO A 3 16.53 -13.27 6.23
C PRO A 3 15.62 -12.07 6.52
N ILE A 4 14.48 -12.28 7.18
CA ILE A 4 13.52 -11.20 7.51
C ILE A 4 14.14 -10.21 8.48
N GLU A 5 14.85 -10.73 9.47
CA GLU A 5 15.50 -9.92 10.50
C GLU A 5 16.75 -9.24 9.98
N GLU A 6 17.51 -9.92 9.12
CA GLU A 6 18.62 -9.29 8.40
C GLU A 6 18.15 -8.11 7.55
N LEU A 7 17.05 -8.25 6.81
CA LEU A 7 16.46 -7.14 6.05
C LEU A 7 15.97 -6.01 6.94
N SER A 8 15.37 -6.35 8.08
CA SER A 8 14.94 -5.36 9.07
C SER A 8 16.13 -4.59 9.65
N ASP A 9 17.23 -5.25 9.97
CA ASP A 9 18.48 -4.61 10.43
C ASP A 9 19.07 -3.71 9.33
N ARG A 10 19.09 -4.18 8.08
CA ARG A 10 19.59 -3.42 6.92
C ARG A 10 18.80 -2.13 6.69
N VAL A 11 17.45 -2.18 6.72
CA VAL A 11 16.63 -0.97 6.54
C VAL A 11 16.72 -0.03 7.75
N ALA A 12 16.83 -0.56 8.97
CA ALA A 12 17.02 0.24 10.18
C ALA A 12 18.36 0.99 10.17
N ALA A 13 19.41 0.41 9.58
CA ALA A 13 20.71 1.08 9.40
C ALA A 13 20.64 2.30 8.45
N LEU A 14 19.56 2.43 7.68
CA LEU A 14 19.29 3.59 6.83
C LEU A 14 18.52 4.71 7.55
N ALA A 15 18.18 4.53 8.83
CA ALA A 15 17.24 5.40 9.51
C ALA A 15 17.69 6.86 9.62
N GLY A 16 16.75 7.78 9.37
CA GLY A 16 16.96 9.23 9.46
C GLY A 16 17.65 9.87 8.24
N ARG A 17 18.03 9.07 7.25
CA ARG A 17 18.65 9.53 6.00
C ARG A 17 17.58 9.88 4.96
N ASP A 18 17.90 10.84 4.11
CA ASP A 18 17.16 11.06 2.86
C ASP A 18 17.84 10.23 1.77
N LEU A 19 17.17 9.19 1.29
CA LEU A 19 17.79 8.20 0.42
C LEU A 19 17.89 8.71 -1.01
N ALA A 20 19.01 8.45 -1.69
CA ALA A 20 19.06 8.59 -3.14
C ALA A 20 18.26 7.46 -3.81
N LEU A 21 17.70 7.72 -4.99
CA LEU A 21 16.96 6.72 -5.76
C LEU A 21 17.82 5.49 -6.08
N SER A 22 19.11 5.69 -6.37
CA SER A 22 20.06 4.60 -6.60
C SER A 22 20.29 3.72 -5.37
N GLU A 23 20.22 4.29 -4.16
CA GLU A 23 20.32 3.51 -2.91
C GLU A 23 19.08 2.65 -2.69
N VAL A 24 17.90 3.18 -3.05
CA VAL A 24 16.65 2.41 -3.05
C VAL A 24 16.71 1.26 -4.05
N HIS A 25 17.16 1.53 -5.28
CA HIS A 25 17.32 0.49 -6.30
C HIS A 25 18.29 -0.59 -5.84
N GLN A 26 19.45 -0.20 -5.30
CA GLN A 26 20.44 -1.17 -4.81
C GLN A 26 19.89 -2.01 -3.66
N PHE A 27 19.18 -1.39 -2.71
CA PHE A 27 18.55 -2.13 -1.60
C PHE A 27 17.57 -3.20 -2.12
N ILE A 28 16.76 -2.87 -3.12
CA ILE A 28 15.82 -3.80 -3.74
C ILE A 28 16.56 -4.96 -4.43
N LEU A 29 17.64 -4.68 -5.16
CA LEU A 29 18.45 -5.69 -5.84
C LEU A 29 19.18 -6.61 -4.85
N ASP A 30 19.81 -6.03 -3.81
CA ASP A 30 20.47 -6.79 -2.74
C ASP A 30 19.47 -7.66 -1.97
N THR A 31 18.23 -7.19 -1.81
CA THR A 31 17.14 -7.97 -1.22
C THR A 31 16.78 -9.16 -2.10
N ALA A 32 16.66 -8.96 -3.41
CA ALA A 32 16.38 -10.05 -4.35
C ALA A 32 17.49 -11.12 -4.33
N GLU A 33 18.75 -10.71 -4.22
CA GLU A 33 19.88 -11.64 -4.08
C GLU A 33 19.83 -12.41 -2.75
N LEU A 34 19.58 -11.70 -1.64
CA LEU A 34 19.46 -12.32 -0.31
C LEU A 34 18.32 -13.35 -0.22
N LEU A 35 17.20 -13.06 -0.88
CA LEU A 35 15.99 -13.87 -0.82
C LEU A 35 15.92 -14.97 -1.90
N ALA A 36 16.92 -15.06 -2.78
CA ALA A 36 16.98 -16.12 -3.79
C ALA A 36 16.91 -17.52 -3.13
N PRO A 37 16.18 -18.49 -3.71
CA PRO A 37 15.58 -18.48 -5.05
C PRO A 37 14.14 -17.93 -5.11
N ALA A 38 13.65 -17.23 -4.07
CA ALA A 38 12.31 -16.65 -4.12
C ALA A 38 12.20 -15.61 -5.22
N VAL A 39 11.14 -15.69 -6.03
CA VAL A 39 10.91 -14.81 -7.17
C VAL A 39 10.24 -13.51 -6.71
N PRO A 40 10.77 -12.32 -7.09
CA PRO A 40 10.10 -11.06 -6.79
C PRO A 40 8.85 -10.86 -7.66
N VAL A 41 7.79 -10.37 -7.02
CA VAL A 41 6.59 -9.84 -7.67
C VAL A 41 6.48 -8.36 -7.35
N VAL A 42 6.52 -7.51 -8.36
CA VAL A 42 6.25 -6.08 -8.19
C VAL A 42 4.75 -5.84 -8.28
N THR A 43 4.19 -5.06 -7.37
CA THR A 43 2.78 -4.68 -7.36
C THR A 43 2.62 -3.17 -7.23
N GLY A 44 1.54 -2.61 -7.77
CA GLY A 44 1.08 -1.24 -7.51
C GLY A 44 -0.45 -1.24 -7.49
N ASN A 45 -1.17 -0.23 -7.03
CA ASN A 45 -0.90 1.19 -7.10
C ASN A 45 -0.01 1.70 -5.94
N GLY A 46 1.18 2.19 -6.26
CA GLY A 46 2.25 2.42 -5.29
C GLY A 46 3.20 1.23 -5.26
N MET A 47 4.38 1.42 -5.84
CA MET A 47 5.35 0.34 -6.08
C MET A 47 5.77 -0.36 -4.79
N TRP A 48 5.49 -1.67 -4.73
CA TRP A 48 6.00 -2.59 -3.73
C TRP A 48 6.64 -3.80 -4.41
N VAL A 49 7.66 -4.38 -3.78
CA VAL A 49 8.24 -5.65 -4.23
C VAL A 49 7.98 -6.71 -3.18
N ARG A 50 7.41 -7.85 -3.58
CA ARG A 50 6.92 -8.90 -2.70
C ARG A 50 7.64 -10.21 -3.01
N TRP A 51 8.04 -10.93 -1.96
CA TRP A 51 8.63 -12.27 -2.04
C TRP A 51 7.89 -13.22 -1.10
N ARG A 52 7.60 -14.43 -1.58
CA ARG A 52 7.09 -15.51 -0.72
C ARG A 52 8.26 -16.34 -0.20
N LEU A 53 8.40 -16.40 1.12
CA LEU A 53 9.45 -17.10 1.87
C LEU A 53 8.80 -18.09 2.85
N GLY A 54 8.50 -19.29 2.37
CA GLY A 54 7.83 -20.31 3.18
C GLY A 54 6.46 -19.82 3.68
N GLU A 55 6.32 -19.67 4.99
CA GLU A 55 5.10 -19.20 5.66
C GLU A 55 4.96 -17.66 5.70
N HIS A 56 5.97 -16.92 5.26
CA HIS A 56 5.96 -15.46 5.31
C HIS A 56 6.06 -14.83 3.92
N THR A 57 5.37 -13.71 3.74
CA THR A 57 5.54 -12.81 2.60
C THR A 57 6.33 -11.61 3.09
N VAL A 58 7.46 -11.33 2.45
CA VAL A 58 8.27 -10.12 2.69
C VAL A 58 7.95 -9.09 1.63
N VAL A 59 7.84 -7.83 2.05
CA VAL A 59 7.54 -6.70 1.17
C VAL A 59 8.57 -5.60 1.39
N VAL A 60 9.17 -5.11 0.31
CA VAL A 60 9.95 -3.87 0.29
C VAL A 60 9.10 -2.79 -0.34
N ALA A 61 8.91 -1.70 0.40
CA ALA A 61 8.03 -0.61 0.03
C ALA A 61 8.79 0.73 0.03
N PRO A 62 9.26 1.20 -1.14
CA PRO A 62 9.77 2.55 -1.30
C PRO A 62 8.65 3.58 -1.27
N HIS A 63 8.86 4.68 -0.56
CA HIS A 63 7.88 5.76 -0.45
C HIS A 63 8.54 7.13 -0.54
N ARG A 64 7.92 8.03 -1.30
CA ARG A 64 8.22 9.46 -1.26
C ARG A 64 7.31 10.14 -0.24
N PHE A 65 7.86 10.52 0.91
CA PHE A 65 7.13 11.25 1.93
C PHE A 65 7.70 12.66 2.10
N ARG A 66 6.87 13.68 1.83
CA ARG A 66 7.25 15.10 1.93
C ARG A 66 8.53 15.45 1.14
N GLY A 67 8.67 14.88 -0.05
CA GLY A 67 9.83 15.08 -0.93
C GLY A 67 11.06 14.25 -0.55
N ARG A 68 11.05 13.54 0.58
CA ARG A 68 12.13 12.62 0.97
C ARG A 68 11.82 11.20 0.53
N LEU A 69 12.84 10.48 0.12
CA LEU A 69 12.72 9.07 -0.25
C LEU A 69 13.06 8.19 0.96
N THR A 70 12.16 7.27 1.28
CA THR A 70 12.27 6.35 2.41
C THR A 70 11.96 4.93 1.97
N LEU A 71 12.39 3.96 2.77
CA LEU A 71 12.12 2.54 2.56
C LEU A 71 11.48 1.94 3.81
N ALA A 72 10.56 1.02 3.61
CA ALA A 72 10.08 0.12 4.63
C ALA A 72 10.23 -1.34 4.18
N VAL A 73 10.50 -2.21 5.14
CA VAL A 73 10.43 -3.66 4.98
C VAL A 73 9.29 -4.14 5.86
N HIS A 74 8.34 -4.83 5.25
CA HIS A 74 7.23 -5.50 5.93
C HIS A 74 7.39 -7.00 5.80
N PHE A 75 6.82 -7.74 6.73
CA PHE A 75 6.60 -9.16 6.58
C PHE A 75 5.29 -9.57 7.24
N PHE A 76 4.64 -10.57 6.66
CA PHE A 76 3.34 -11.07 7.09
C PHE A 76 3.29 -12.58 6.93
N ASN A 77 2.38 -13.25 7.63
CA ASN A 77 2.08 -14.64 7.33
C ASN A 77 1.38 -14.76 5.95
N SER A 78 1.96 -15.53 5.04
CA SER A 78 1.50 -15.63 3.65
C SER A 78 0.08 -16.16 3.53
N GLU A 79 -0.27 -17.21 4.27
CA GLU A 79 -1.60 -17.82 4.17
C GLU A 79 -2.69 -16.83 4.63
N TYR A 80 -2.43 -16.11 5.71
CA TYR A 80 -3.37 -15.13 6.24
C TYR A 80 -3.55 -13.95 5.28
N THR A 81 -2.44 -13.36 4.80
CA THR A 81 -2.48 -12.25 3.86
C THR A 81 -3.13 -12.66 2.54
N GLU A 82 -2.73 -13.77 1.92
CA GLU A 82 -3.27 -14.17 0.62
C GLU A 82 -4.76 -14.49 0.68
N LYS A 83 -5.24 -15.08 1.78
CA LYS A 83 -6.66 -15.31 1.99
C LYS A 83 -7.42 -13.99 2.06
N ASP A 84 -6.93 -13.05 2.86
CA ASP A 84 -7.58 -11.75 3.03
C ASP A 84 -7.55 -10.92 1.74
N GLU A 85 -6.40 -10.87 1.04
CA GLU A 85 -6.29 -10.23 -0.27
C GLU A 85 -7.26 -10.85 -1.29
N TYR A 86 -7.40 -12.18 -1.31
CA TYR A 86 -8.41 -12.83 -2.14
C TYR A 86 -9.83 -12.36 -1.80
N HIS A 87 -10.13 -12.21 -0.51
CA HIS A 87 -11.42 -11.69 -0.09
C HIS A 87 -11.63 -10.24 -0.57
N ALA A 88 -10.62 -9.39 -0.45
CA ALA A 88 -10.66 -8.00 -0.92
C ALA A 88 -10.82 -7.92 -2.45
N PHE A 89 -10.13 -8.76 -3.22
CA PHE A 89 -10.30 -8.80 -4.67
C PHE A 89 -11.68 -9.27 -5.11
N LYS A 90 -12.25 -10.25 -4.41
CA LYS A 90 -13.51 -10.89 -4.81
C LYS A 90 -14.76 -10.17 -4.33
N TRP A 91 -14.70 -9.51 -3.18
CA TRP A 91 -15.87 -8.91 -2.53
C TRP A 91 -15.61 -7.50 -1.98
N GLY A 92 -14.38 -6.99 -2.05
CA GLY A 92 -14.05 -5.64 -1.63
C GLY A 92 -14.43 -4.60 -2.67
N MET A 93 -14.55 -3.34 -2.22
CA MET A 93 -14.72 -2.20 -3.10
C MET A 93 -13.40 -1.88 -3.82
N ALA A 94 -13.43 -1.03 -4.84
CA ALA A 94 -12.23 -0.65 -5.58
C ALA A 94 -11.11 -0.07 -4.68
N ASP A 95 -11.47 0.66 -3.62
CA ASP A 95 -10.52 1.24 -2.66
C ASP A 95 -9.95 0.21 -1.66
N ASP A 96 -10.61 -0.94 -1.51
CA ASP A 96 -10.16 -2.02 -0.63
C ASP A 96 -9.12 -2.94 -1.32
N LYS A 97 -8.93 -2.78 -2.64
CA LYS A 97 -8.04 -3.64 -3.42
C LYS A 97 -6.59 -3.46 -2.96
N PRO A 98 -5.90 -4.54 -2.57
CA PRO A 98 -4.53 -4.47 -2.07
C PRO A 98 -3.56 -3.87 -3.10
N PHE A 99 -3.78 -4.18 -4.38
CA PHE A 99 -3.02 -3.66 -5.52
C PHE A 99 -3.89 -3.79 -6.79
N ARG A 100 -3.55 -3.05 -7.85
CA ARG A 100 -4.27 -2.98 -9.13
C ARG A 100 -3.51 -3.60 -10.30
N TRP A 101 -2.19 -3.77 -10.20
CA TRP A 101 -1.38 -4.44 -11.22
C TRP A 101 -0.21 -5.19 -10.59
N SER A 102 0.33 -6.17 -11.32
CA SER A 102 1.48 -6.97 -10.90
C SER A 102 2.42 -7.33 -12.06
N MET A 103 3.71 -7.49 -11.73
CA MET A 103 4.79 -7.95 -12.61
C MET A 103 5.65 -9.00 -11.91
N VAL A 104 5.76 -10.20 -12.48
CA VAL A 104 6.58 -11.30 -11.96
C VAL A 104 7.95 -11.29 -12.63
N LEU A 105 9.03 -11.10 -11.86
CA LEU A 105 10.38 -10.84 -12.40
C LEU A 105 11.26 -12.08 -12.63
N GLY A 106 10.72 -13.30 -12.52
CA GLY A 106 11.42 -14.57 -12.75
C GLY A 106 10.61 -15.57 -13.57
N GLU A 107 11.15 -16.77 -13.77
CA GLU A 107 10.42 -17.86 -14.42
C GLU A 107 9.17 -18.20 -13.61
N ARG A 108 8.02 -18.29 -14.29
CA ARG A 108 6.72 -18.55 -13.66
C ARG A 108 6.73 -19.92 -12.99
N THR A 109 7.03 -19.98 -11.70
CA THR A 109 6.85 -21.19 -10.90
C THR A 109 5.43 -21.20 -10.34
N THR A 110 4.65 -22.17 -10.80
CA THR A 110 3.27 -22.43 -10.40
C THR A 110 3.12 -22.70 -8.91
N SER A 111 2.34 -21.88 -8.21
CA SER A 111 1.64 -22.29 -6.99
C SER A 111 0.14 -22.41 -7.28
N ALA A 112 -0.61 -23.13 -6.44
CA ALA A 112 -2.03 -23.45 -6.66
C ALA A 112 -2.97 -22.23 -6.67
N PHE A 113 -2.45 -21.04 -6.38
CA PHE A 113 -3.17 -19.78 -6.51
C PHE A 113 -2.15 -18.68 -6.84
N ASP A 114 -2.06 -18.29 -8.11
CA ASP A 114 -1.29 -17.12 -8.55
C ASP A 114 -1.99 -15.85 -8.00
N TRP A 115 -1.88 -15.57 -6.70
CA TRP A 115 -2.57 -14.47 -5.98
C TRP A 115 -2.38 -13.11 -6.66
N TRP A 116 -1.22 -12.91 -7.29
CA TRP A 116 -0.88 -11.72 -8.07
C TRP A 116 -1.79 -11.49 -9.29
N ARG A 117 -2.50 -12.53 -9.78
CA ARG A 117 -3.48 -12.42 -10.88
C ARG A 117 -4.83 -11.87 -10.45
N GLN A 118 -5.13 -11.86 -9.15
CA GLN A 118 -6.46 -11.48 -8.67
C GLN A 118 -6.81 -10.00 -8.95
N CYS A 119 -5.82 -9.16 -9.23
CA CYS A 119 -6.03 -7.77 -9.64
C CYS A 119 -6.47 -7.62 -11.11
N GLY A 120 -6.52 -8.70 -11.89
CA GLY A 120 -6.98 -8.67 -13.28
C GLY A 120 -8.48 -8.38 -13.36
N LEU A 121 -8.85 -7.26 -13.97
CA LEU A 121 -10.22 -6.77 -14.04
C LEU A 121 -10.54 -6.31 -15.46
N VAL A 122 -11.81 -6.47 -15.86
CA VAL A 122 -12.28 -6.08 -17.19
C VAL A 122 -13.15 -4.83 -17.07
N GLY A 123 -12.67 -3.72 -17.60
CA GLY A 123 -13.44 -2.49 -17.74
C GLY A 123 -14.38 -2.54 -18.95
N TYR A 124 -15.66 -2.29 -18.70
CA TYR A 124 -16.73 -2.44 -19.69
C TYR A 124 -17.48 -1.13 -20.01
N ASN A 125 -17.30 -0.08 -19.23
CA ASN A 125 -17.73 1.30 -19.53
C ASN A 125 -16.70 2.32 -19.01
N TRP A 126 -16.87 3.60 -19.37
CA TRP A 126 -15.88 4.63 -19.01
C TRP A 126 -15.86 4.98 -17.52
N ASP A 127 -16.97 4.88 -16.80
CA ASP A 127 -16.98 5.13 -15.35
C ASP A 127 -16.23 4.01 -14.59
N TYR A 128 -16.38 2.74 -15.00
CA TYR A 128 -15.57 1.64 -14.49
C TYR A 128 -14.09 1.79 -14.86
N PHE A 129 -13.80 2.27 -16.08
CA PHE A 129 -12.45 2.58 -16.52
C PHE A 129 -11.79 3.59 -15.58
N ASP A 130 -12.46 4.69 -15.24
CA ASP A 130 -11.91 5.69 -14.31
C ASP A 130 -11.65 5.10 -12.91
N ILE A 131 -12.47 4.16 -12.45
CA ILE A 131 -12.28 3.53 -11.14
C ILE A 131 -11.01 2.64 -11.13
N GLU A 132 -10.75 1.91 -12.21
CA GLU A 132 -9.69 0.89 -12.24
C GLU A 132 -8.38 1.35 -12.90
N PHE A 133 -8.46 2.09 -14.00
CA PHE A 133 -7.30 2.49 -14.80
C PHE A 133 -6.71 3.83 -14.38
N ASP A 134 -7.53 4.84 -14.07
CA ASP A 134 -6.99 6.17 -13.75
C ASP A 134 -6.04 6.15 -12.54
N PRO A 135 -6.33 5.45 -11.44
CA PRO A 135 -5.39 5.33 -10.34
C PRO A 135 -4.06 4.71 -10.79
N VAL A 136 -4.10 3.72 -11.68
CA VAL A 136 -2.90 3.08 -12.24
C VAL A 136 -2.10 4.08 -13.07
N PHE A 137 -2.71 4.75 -14.06
CA PHE A 137 -2.01 5.71 -14.91
C PHE A 137 -1.50 6.93 -14.14
N ASN A 138 -2.18 7.33 -13.07
CA ASN A 138 -1.79 8.46 -12.25
C ASN A 138 -0.46 8.22 -11.50
N THR A 139 -0.16 6.98 -11.11
CA THR A 139 1.05 6.64 -10.34
C THR A 139 2.10 5.85 -11.11
N LEU A 140 1.72 5.27 -12.25
CA LEU A 140 2.58 4.35 -12.98
C LEU A 140 3.96 4.94 -13.33
N PRO A 141 4.10 6.21 -13.79
CA PRO A 141 5.42 6.78 -14.02
C PRO A 141 6.29 6.80 -12.76
N GLN A 142 5.72 7.16 -11.60
CA GLN A 142 6.42 7.17 -10.33
C GLN A 142 6.74 5.74 -9.86
N ASP A 143 5.84 4.79 -10.05
CA ASP A 143 6.05 3.39 -9.70
C ASP A 143 7.19 2.78 -10.55
N LEU A 144 7.25 3.10 -11.84
CA LEU A 144 8.34 2.71 -12.73
C LEU A 144 9.67 3.39 -12.34
N GLU A 145 9.64 4.65 -11.87
CA GLU A 145 10.83 5.35 -11.37
C GLU A 145 11.45 4.63 -10.16
N LEU A 146 10.60 4.20 -9.21
CA LEU A 146 11.02 3.49 -7.99
C LEU A 146 11.55 2.08 -8.27
N MET A 147 11.21 1.51 -9.43
CA MET A 147 11.72 0.22 -9.86
C MET A 147 13.19 0.30 -10.32
N PRO A 148 14.05 -0.67 -9.95
CA PRO A 148 15.39 -0.80 -10.53
C PRO A 148 15.34 -0.80 -12.07
N PRO A 149 16.21 -0.04 -12.77
CA PRO A 149 16.13 0.09 -14.23
C PRO A 149 16.13 -1.24 -14.99
N GLN A 150 16.88 -2.22 -14.52
CA GLN A 150 16.99 -3.55 -15.13
C GLN A 150 15.72 -4.42 -15.01
N TRP A 151 14.75 -4.02 -14.18
CA TRP A 151 13.48 -4.71 -14.01
C TRP A 151 12.32 -4.03 -14.76
N ARG A 152 12.52 -2.79 -15.22
CA ARG A 152 11.48 -2.01 -15.88
C ARG A 152 11.08 -2.66 -17.19
N ARG A 153 9.77 -2.81 -17.37
CA ARG A 153 9.13 -3.21 -18.63
C ARG A 153 8.43 -2.00 -19.20
N GLU A 154 8.42 -1.89 -20.52
CA GLU A 154 7.53 -0.95 -21.19
C GLU A 154 6.09 -1.43 -20.97
N VAL A 155 5.21 -0.53 -20.49
CA VAL A 155 3.78 -0.81 -20.33
C VAL A 155 3.05 -0.18 -21.51
N VAL A 156 2.35 -1.00 -22.28
CA VAL A 156 1.66 -0.58 -23.51
C VAL A 156 0.20 -1.01 -23.45
N TYR A 157 -0.66 -0.04 -23.72
CA TYR A 157 -2.07 -0.27 -23.98
C TYR A 157 -2.42 0.23 -25.36
N ARG A 158 -3.23 -0.51 -26.11
CA ARG A 158 -3.65 -0.10 -27.45
C ARG A 158 -5.13 -0.36 -27.65
N TRP A 159 -5.82 0.58 -28.27
CA TRP A 159 -7.24 0.50 -28.58
C TRP A 159 -7.52 0.87 -30.03
N ASP A 160 -8.56 0.27 -30.61
CA ASP A 160 -9.09 0.66 -31.91
C ASP A 160 -10.06 1.84 -31.75
N MET A 161 -9.57 3.04 -32.08
CA MET A 161 -10.35 4.27 -32.11
C MET A 161 -10.72 4.66 -33.56
N SER A 162 -10.93 3.69 -34.44
CA SER A 162 -11.46 3.94 -35.79
C SER A 162 -12.82 4.64 -35.78
N VAL A 163 -13.59 4.50 -34.69
CA VAL A 163 -14.87 5.19 -34.47
C VAL A 163 -14.76 6.73 -34.50
N SER A 164 -13.59 7.28 -34.19
CA SER A 164 -13.29 8.71 -34.26
C SER A 164 -12.32 9.07 -35.39
N GLY A 165 -11.95 8.10 -36.24
CA GLY A 165 -11.00 8.28 -37.33
C GLY A 165 -9.52 8.29 -36.90
N LEU A 166 -9.20 8.01 -35.63
CA LEU A 166 -7.82 7.97 -35.12
C LEU A 166 -7.13 6.62 -35.34
N GLY A 167 -7.87 5.60 -35.80
CA GLY A 167 -7.35 4.24 -35.96
C GLY A 167 -6.83 3.69 -34.64
N ALA A 168 -5.73 2.91 -34.68
CA ALA A 168 -5.11 2.41 -33.46
C ALA A 168 -4.47 3.56 -32.64
N VAL A 169 -4.95 3.76 -31.42
CA VAL A 169 -4.36 4.68 -30.44
C VAL A 169 -3.58 3.87 -29.42
N THR A 170 -2.31 4.23 -29.24
CA THR A 170 -1.38 3.56 -28.34
C THR A 170 -1.04 4.48 -27.17
N LEU A 171 -1.13 3.95 -25.96
CA LEU A 171 -0.65 4.56 -24.73
C LEU A 171 0.61 3.79 -24.29
N ARG A 172 1.75 4.49 -24.18
CA ARG A 172 3.01 3.94 -23.67
C ARG A 172 3.37 4.65 -22.37
N ALA A 173 3.50 3.88 -21.29
CA ALA A 173 3.89 4.43 -20.00
C ALA A 173 5.35 4.11 -19.68
N THR A 174 6.09 5.14 -19.26
CA THR A 174 7.46 5.05 -18.78
C THR A 174 7.62 5.88 -17.51
N HIS A 175 8.79 5.82 -16.87
CA HIS A 175 9.08 6.69 -15.74
C HIS A 175 9.10 8.20 -16.08
N GLU A 176 9.20 8.56 -17.37
CA GLU A 176 9.17 9.95 -17.85
C GLU A 176 7.74 10.45 -18.11
N GLY A 177 6.72 9.60 -17.94
CA GLY A 177 5.33 9.96 -18.16
C GLY A 177 4.58 8.96 -19.05
N ILE A 178 3.46 9.42 -19.61
CA ILE A 178 2.59 8.65 -20.48
C ILE A 178 2.54 9.30 -21.86
N GLU A 179 3.02 8.59 -22.87
CA GLU A 179 2.86 8.95 -24.27
C GLU A 179 1.55 8.39 -24.82
N ILE A 180 0.79 9.21 -25.55
CA ILE A 180 -0.36 8.79 -26.34
C ILE A 180 -0.08 9.12 -27.80
N SER A 181 -0.28 8.15 -28.69
CA SER A 181 -0.06 8.31 -30.14
C SER A 181 -1.16 7.67 -30.97
N SER A 182 -1.39 8.21 -32.17
CA SER A 182 -2.34 7.66 -33.16
C SER A 182 -1.61 7.17 -34.41
N ALA A 183 -1.87 5.93 -34.80
CA ALA A 183 -1.31 5.34 -36.01
C ALA A 183 -1.87 5.96 -37.30
N ALA A 184 -3.12 6.44 -37.29
CA ALA A 184 -3.76 6.99 -38.47
C ALA A 184 -3.31 8.43 -38.78
N THR A 185 -3.09 9.24 -37.74
CA THR A 185 -2.72 10.66 -37.90
C THR A 185 -1.22 10.92 -37.75
N GLY A 186 -0.49 10.00 -37.12
CA GLY A 186 0.92 10.19 -36.74
C GLY A 186 1.11 11.19 -35.60
N GLU A 187 0.03 11.66 -34.96
CA GLU A 187 0.13 12.56 -33.83
C GLU A 187 0.57 11.85 -32.56
N CYS A 188 1.31 12.57 -31.72
CA CYS A 188 1.81 12.11 -30.43
C CYS A 188 1.79 13.26 -29.41
N VAL A 189 1.46 12.94 -28.15
CA VAL A 189 1.49 13.83 -26.99
C VAL A 189 2.00 13.06 -25.76
N VAL A 190 2.89 13.67 -25.00
CA VAL A 190 3.44 13.09 -23.75
C VAL A 190 2.91 13.86 -22.55
N PHE A 191 2.26 13.15 -21.63
CA PHE A 191 1.84 13.63 -20.33
C PHE A 191 2.97 13.39 -19.31
N PRO A 192 3.58 14.43 -18.74
CA PRO A 192 4.62 14.24 -17.74
C PRO A 192 4.06 13.67 -16.43
N PRO A 193 4.91 13.14 -15.53
CA PRO A 193 4.49 12.66 -14.23
C PRO A 193 3.76 13.75 -13.45
N GLY A 194 2.66 13.41 -12.79
CA GLY A 194 1.82 14.37 -12.07
C GLY A 194 0.78 15.11 -12.94
N ARG A 195 0.83 14.94 -14.27
CA ARG A 195 -0.21 15.42 -15.22
C ARG A 195 -1.04 14.29 -15.82
N THR A 196 -0.91 13.06 -15.32
CA THR A 196 -1.55 11.86 -15.86
C THR A 196 -2.94 11.57 -15.29
N GLN A 197 -3.47 12.44 -14.43
CA GLN A 197 -4.82 12.28 -13.88
C GLN A 197 -5.92 12.47 -14.94
N GLY A 198 -6.96 11.62 -14.89
CA GLY A 198 -8.13 11.72 -15.79
C GLY A 198 -7.87 11.15 -17.18
N MET A 199 -7.14 10.03 -17.27
CA MET A 199 -6.85 9.38 -18.54
C MET A 199 -8.07 8.73 -19.17
N GLY A 200 -9.01 8.21 -18.39
CA GLY A 200 -10.26 7.70 -18.94
C GLY A 200 -11.08 8.79 -19.62
N ALA A 201 -11.07 10.03 -19.11
CA ALA A 201 -11.68 11.17 -19.81
C ALA A 201 -10.93 11.53 -21.11
N VAL A 202 -9.60 11.43 -21.12
CA VAL A 202 -8.79 11.65 -22.32
C VAL A 202 -9.08 10.60 -23.39
N LEU A 203 -9.05 9.31 -23.03
CA LEU A 203 -9.25 8.20 -23.94
C LEU A 203 -10.68 8.16 -24.47
N ALA A 204 -11.68 8.42 -23.63
CA ALA A 204 -13.07 8.54 -24.08
C ALA A 204 -13.27 9.71 -25.05
N GLY A 205 -12.63 10.86 -24.79
CA GLY A 205 -12.67 12.00 -25.69
C GLY A 205 -12.01 11.70 -27.03
N LEU A 206 -10.86 11.03 -27.04
CA LEU A 206 -10.19 10.58 -28.27
C LEU A 206 -11.03 9.56 -29.03
N ALA A 207 -11.81 8.72 -28.35
CA ALA A 207 -12.81 7.85 -28.97
C ALA A 207 -14.05 8.61 -29.50
N GLY A 208 -14.04 9.94 -29.50
CA GLY A 208 -15.15 10.77 -29.96
C GLY A 208 -16.38 10.69 -29.04
N GLY A 209 -16.19 10.31 -27.77
CA GLY A 209 -17.26 10.01 -26.83
C GLY A 209 -18.03 8.74 -27.17
N ALA A 210 -17.49 7.84 -27.99
CA ALA A 210 -18.10 6.53 -28.18
C ALA A 210 -18.07 5.72 -26.86
N PRO A 211 -19.09 4.89 -26.58
CA PRO A 211 -19.06 3.93 -25.48
C PRO A 211 -17.82 3.04 -25.52
N LEU A 212 -17.26 2.66 -24.36
CA LEU A 212 -16.05 1.82 -24.28
C LEU A 212 -16.25 0.47 -24.97
N LYS A 213 -17.47 -0.11 -24.89
CA LYS A 213 -17.82 -1.36 -25.61
C LYS A 213 -17.65 -1.28 -27.13
N LYS A 214 -17.55 -0.07 -27.71
CA LYS A 214 -17.31 0.16 -29.14
C LYS A 214 -15.86 0.51 -29.46
N VAL A 215 -14.95 0.39 -28.48
CA VAL A 215 -13.54 0.74 -28.59
C VAL A 215 -12.71 -0.49 -28.20
N PRO A 216 -12.59 -1.49 -29.09
CA PRO A 216 -11.89 -2.73 -28.80
C PRO A 216 -10.45 -2.51 -28.36
N MET A 217 -10.05 -3.20 -27.30
CA MET A 217 -8.65 -3.34 -26.93
C MET A 217 -7.91 -4.16 -27.98
N LEU A 218 -6.73 -3.69 -28.38
CA LEU A 218 -5.84 -4.35 -29.34
C LEU A 218 -4.57 -4.89 -28.70
N GLU A 219 -4.18 -4.35 -27.54
CA GLU A 219 -2.98 -4.77 -26.82
C GLU A 219 -3.05 -4.35 -25.35
N SER A 220 -2.60 -5.25 -24.47
CA SER A 220 -2.24 -4.98 -23.08
C SER A 220 -0.92 -5.69 -22.81
N SER A 221 0.16 -4.96 -22.55
CA SER A 221 1.48 -5.55 -22.31
C SER A 221 2.28 -4.77 -21.26
N GLY A 222 3.28 -5.43 -20.68
CA GLY A 222 4.14 -4.91 -19.61
C GLY A 222 3.79 -5.45 -18.22
N PHE A 223 2.50 -5.57 -17.89
CA PHE A 223 2.02 -6.25 -16.69
C PHE A 223 1.79 -7.75 -16.92
N ASP A 224 1.98 -8.56 -15.89
CA ASP A 224 1.53 -9.95 -15.90
C ASP A 224 0.05 -10.07 -15.54
N ALA A 225 -0.45 -9.18 -14.68
CA ALA A 225 -1.88 -8.95 -14.45
C ALA A 225 -2.13 -7.47 -14.16
N GLY A 226 -3.27 -6.97 -14.62
CA GLY A 226 -3.69 -5.58 -14.45
C GLY A 226 -5.04 -5.34 -15.11
N PRO A 227 -5.55 -4.10 -15.08
CA PRO A 227 -6.82 -3.79 -15.71
C PRO A 227 -6.70 -3.93 -17.24
N ILE A 228 -7.71 -4.54 -17.84
CA ILE A 228 -7.92 -4.68 -19.29
C ILE A 228 -9.33 -4.17 -19.65
N THR A 229 -9.57 -3.89 -20.92
CA THR A 229 -10.92 -3.58 -21.43
C THR A 229 -11.35 -4.64 -22.42
N LEU A 230 -12.61 -4.55 -22.86
CA LEU A 230 -13.14 -5.47 -23.86
C LEU A 230 -12.34 -5.41 -25.17
N ASP A 231 -12.06 -6.57 -25.77
CA ASP A 231 -11.37 -6.73 -27.06
C ASP A 231 -12.32 -7.13 -28.20
N GLY A 232 -13.60 -7.38 -27.89
CA GLY A 232 -14.63 -7.77 -28.85
C GLY A 232 -14.70 -9.27 -29.11
N SER A 233 -13.91 -10.08 -28.40
CA SER A 233 -13.94 -11.53 -28.44
C SER A 233 -14.65 -12.15 -27.22
N GLU A 234 -15.29 -11.34 -26.39
CA GLU A 234 -15.93 -11.79 -25.16
C GLU A 234 -17.08 -12.78 -25.43
N PRO A 235 -17.15 -13.86 -24.62
CA PRO A 235 -18.29 -14.78 -24.64
C PRO A 235 -19.64 -14.08 -24.33
N GLU A 236 -20.72 -14.58 -24.93
CA GLU A 236 -22.08 -14.03 -24.76
C GLU A 236 -22.55 -13.99 -23.31
N ASP A 237 -22.15 -14.97 -22.49
CA ASP A 237 -22.45 -15.01 -21.06
C ASP A 237 -21.75 -13.89 -20.28
N VAL A 238 -20.52 -13.54 -20.65
CA VAL A 238 -19.80 -12.38 -20.08
C VAL A 238 -20.50 -11.08 -20.47
N LEU A 239 -20.90 -10.93 -21.73
CA LEU A 239 -21.62 -9.75 -22.19
C LEU A 239 -22.97 -9.59 -21.46
N ARG A 240 -23.70 -10.69 -21.28
CA ARG A 240 -24.96 -10.71 -20.54
C ARG A 240 -24.78 -10.40 -19.05
N GLU A 241 -23.69 -10.87 -18.44
CA GLU A 241 -23.35 -10.52 -17.05
C GLU A 241 -23.08 -9.02 -16.91
N ILE A 242 -22.31 -8.44 -17.83
CA ILE A 242 -22.06 -6.99 -17.88
C ILE A 242 -23.36 -6.20 -18.01
N GLU A 243 -24.25 -6.60 -18.92
CA GLU A 243 -25.57 -5.96 -19.08
C GLU A 243 -26.40 -6.01 -17.79
N MET A 244 -26.44 -7.17 -17.12
CA MET A 244 -27.13 -7.32 -15.85
C MET A 244 -26.54 -6.43 -14.74
N ILE A 245 -25.20 -6.30 -14.68
CA ILE A 245 -24.52 -5.41 -13.74
C ILE A 245 -24.90 -3.95 -14.00
N GLU A 246 -24.92 -3.54 -15.27
CA GLU A 246 -25.30 -2.18 -15.67
C GLU A 246 -26.79 -1.88 -15.42
N GLU A 247 -27.68 -2.86 -15.57
CA GLU A 247 -29.11 -2.73 -15.29
C GLU A 247 -29.40 -2.62 -13.79
N ASN A 248 -28.76 -3.46 -12.97
CA ASN A 248 -28.93 -3.42 -11.51
C ASN A 248 -28.28 -2.16 -10.91
N ASN A 249 -27.09 -1.84 -11.38
CA ASN A 249 -26.29 -0.68 -10.99
C ASN A 249 -26.20 -0.47 -9.46
N ASP A 250 -26.02 -1.55 -8.70
CA ASP A 250 -25.93 -1.50 -7.24
C ASP A 250 -24.74 -0.65 -6.76
N GLU A 251 -23.71 -0.49 -7.60
CA GLU A 251 -22.48 0.25 -7.32
C GLU A 251 -22.54 1.73 -7.78
N GLY A 252 -23.61 2.15 -8.48
CA GLY A 252 -23.75 3.52 -8.99
C GLY A 252 -22.85 3.87 -10.19
N ILE A 253 -22.27 2.88 -10.84
CA ILE A 253 -21.45 3.00 -12.05
C ILE A 253 -22.36 3.26 -13.25
N ARG A 254 -22.22 4.43 -13.89
CA ARG A 254 -23.14 4.83 -14.96
C ARG A 254 -22.77 4.13 -16.27
N PRO A 255 -23.71 3.43 -16.93
CA PRO A 255 -23.48 2.89 -18.26
C PRO A 255 -23.16 3.99 -19.28
N ASP A 256 -22.41 3.68 -20.32
CA ASP A 256 -22.09 4.64 -21.39
C ASP A 256 -23.34 4.91 -22.26
N THR A 257 -24.06 5.98 -21.97
CA THR A 257 -25.25 6.43 -22.71
C THR A 257 -24.99 7.80 -23.35
N ASP A 258 -25.94 8.29 -24.15
CA ASP A 258 -25.85 9.64 -24.72
C ASP A 258 -25.90 10.74 -23.63
N ASP A 259 -26.50 10.45 -22.47
CA ASP A 259 -26.69 11.43 -21.38
C ASP A 259 -25.42 11.67 -20.55
N ASN A 260 -24.48 10.71 -20.49
CA ASN A 260 -23.19 10.85 -19.80
C ASN A 260 -21.99 10.82 -20.76
N ARG A 261 -22.26 11.02 -22.06
CA ARG A 261 -21.24 11.03 -23.10
C ARG A 261 -20.16 12.07 -22.82
N ARG A 262 -18.90 11.63 -22.84
CA ARG A 262 -17.75 12.51 -22.62
C ARG A 262 -17.47 13.35 -23.89
N PRO A 263 -17.11 14.64 -23.76
CA PRO A 263 -16.83 15.48 -24.92
C PRO A 263 -15.71 14.91 -25.79
N ALA A 264 -15.87 14.98 -27.11
CA ALA A 264 -14.82 14.60 -28.04
C ALA A 264 -13.58 15.48 -27.85
N LEU A 265 -12.40 14.88 -27.94
CA LEU A 265 -11.10 15.55 -27.82
C LEU A 265 -10.23 15.23 -29.03
N THR A 266 -9.40 16.20 -29.41
CA THR A 266 -8.34 16.07 -30.41
C THR A 266 -6.97 16.12 -29.73
N PHE A 267 -5.91 15.71 -30.43
CA PHE A 267 -4.54 15.90 -29.93
C PHE A 267 -4.19 17.38 -29.72
N ALA A 268 -4.80 18.31 -30.47
CA ALA A 268 -4.65 19.74 -30.23
C ALA A 268 -5.22 20.15 -28.86
N ASP A 269 -6.37 19.59 -28.46
CA ASP A 269 -6.96 19.82 -27.14
C ASP A 269 -6.08 19.26 -26.02
N LEU A 270 -5.47 18.09 -26.24
CA LEU A 270 -4.51 17.52 -25.27
C LEU A 270 -3.28 18.41 -25.10
N ARG A 271 -2.72 18.95 -26.18
CA ARG A 271 -1.61 19.92 -26.12
C ARG A 271 -2.03 21.20 -25.42
N ALA A 272 -3.23 21.70 -25.69
CA ALA A 272 -3.77 22.88 -25.02
C ALA A 272 -3.89 22.65 -23.50
N ARG A 273 -4.44 21.49 -23.09
CA ARG A 273 -4.54 21.08 -21.68
C ARG A 273 -3.16 21.01 -20.99
N LEU A 274 -2.13 20.54 -21.69
CA LEU A 274 -0.77 20.49 -21.15
C LEU A 274 -0.07 21.85 -21.10
N ALA A 275 -0.44 22.78 -22.00
CA ALA A 275 0.06 24.14 -22.00
C ALA A 275 -0.56 24.99 -20.88
N GLU A 276 -1.70 24.57 -20.30
CA GLU A 276 -2.25 25.23 -19.12
C GLU A 276 -1.24 25.16 -17.97
N PRO A 277 -0.95 26.32 -17.33
CA PRO A 277 -0.01 26.36 -16.23
C PRO A 277 -0.47 25.39 -15.15
N GLU A 278 0.48 24.71 -14.51
CA GLU A 278 0.15 23.93 -13.32
C GLU A 278 -0.57 24.87 -12.37
N LYS A 279 -1.81 24.52 -12.02
CA LYS A 279 -2.34 25.03 -10.77
C LYS A 279 -1.37 24.54 -9.74
N GLU A 280 -0.56 25.47 -9.24
CA GLU A 280 0.32 25.23 -8.13
C GLU A 280 -0.59 24.76 -7.00
N THR A 281 -0.72 23.43 -6.85
CA THR A 281 -1.18 22.83 -5.61
C THR A 281 -0.06 23.16 -4.66
N ALA A 282 -0.15 24.38 -4.09
CA ALA A 282 0.78 24.90 -3.12
C ALA A 282 1.11 23.72 -2.22
N PRO A 283 2.38 23.27 -2.18
CA PRO A 283 2.74 22.18 -1.29
C PRO A 283 2.13 22.59 0.04
N ARG A 284 1.23 21.78 0.59
CA ARG A 284 0.73 22.06 1.93
C ARG A 284 1.99 21.96 2.78
N ALA A 285 2.64 23.11 2.97
CA ALA A 285 3.77 23.30 3.82
C ALA A 285 3.15 23.13 5.19
N HIS A 286 3.03 21.88 5.58
CA HIS A 286 2.88 21.49 6.95
C HIS A 286 4.22 21.84 7.57
N ARG A 287 4.42 23.14 7.80
CA ARG A 287 5.36 23.66 8.76
C ARG A 287 4.84 23.11 10.08
N ARG A 288 5.30 21.91 10.44
CA ARG A 288 5.31 21.51 11.84
C ARG A 288 6.10 22.63 12.50
N ALA A 289 5.42 23.57 13.15
CA ALA A 289 6.04 24.42 14.16
C ALA A 289 6.91 23.47 15.00
N GLY A 290 8.19 23.80 15.13
CA GLY A 290 9.18 22.91 15.74
C GLY A 290 8.71 22.50 17.12
N ARG A 291 8.07 21.34 17.23
CA ARG A 291 7.77 20.74 18.52
C ARG A 291 9.11 20.36 19.12
N MET A 292 9.28 20.68 20.40
CA MET A 292 10.46 20.27 21.15
C MET A 292 10.60 18.74 21.05
N VAL A 293 11.80 18.27 20.72
CA VAL A 293 12.11 16.83 20.75
C VAL A 293 12.65 16.52 22.13
N LEU A 294 12.02 15.56 22.81
CA LEU A 294 12.36 15.12 24.15
C LEU A 294 12.96 13.71 24.10
N PRO A 295 13.91 13.38 25.00
CA PRO A 295 14.40 12.02 25.12
C PRO A 295 13.27 11.08 25.55
N MET A 296 13.34 9.82 25.09
CA MET A 296 12.43 8.78 25.53
C MET A 296 12.59 8.52 27.02
N ARG A 297 11.47 8.27 27.70
CA ARG A 297 11.42 7.85 29.10
C ARG A 297 10.66 6.53 29.20
N TRP A 298 11.24 5.57 29.92
CA TRP A 298 10.56 4.32 30.24
C TRP A 298 9.68 4.55 31.48
N GLY A 299 8.37 4.60 31.31
CA GLY A 299 7.43 4.56 32.44
C GLY A 299 7.30 3.17 33.07
N LEU A 300 7.59 2.12 32.29
CA LEU A 300 7.64 0.73 32.74
C LEU A 300 8.96 0.09 32.30
N SER A 301 9.59 -0.67 33.19
CA SER A 301 10.77 -1.48 32.83
C SER A 301 10.41 -2.67 31.95
N LEU A 302 11.40 -3.20 31.21
CA LEU A 302 11.23 -4.42 30.41
C LEU A 302 10.74 -5.61 31.25
N GLY A 303 11.24 -5.76 32.48
CA GLY A 303 10.79 -6.79 33.42
C GLY A 303 9.31 -6.64 33.75
N GLN A 304 8.86 -5.42 34.09
CA GLN A 304 7.44 -5.15 34.34
C GLN A 304 6.58 -5.43 33.12
N LEU A 305 7.02 -5.04 31.91
CA LEU A 305 6.27 -5.33 30.68
C LEU A 305 6.14 -6.83 30.42
N ARG A 306 7.21 -7.60 30.62
CA ARG A 306 7.18 -9.06 30.52
C ARG A 306 6.20 -9.67 31.53
N ASP A 307 6.25 -9.21 32.78
CA ASP A 307 5.38 -9.73 33.84
C ASP A 307 3.90 -9.38 33.57
N ILE A 308 3.62 -8.20 33.01
CA ILE A 308 2.29 -7.82 32.53
C ILE A 308 1.82 -8.78 31.42
N VAL A 309 2.63 -9.01 30.40
CA VAL A 309 2.24 -9.89 29.27
C VAL A 309 2.03 -11.32 29.76
N GLN A 310 2.88 -11.83 30.66
CA GLN A 310 2.72 -13.16 31.25
C GLN A 310 1.41 -13.27 32.03
N GLN A 311 1.14 -12.34 32.95
CA GLN A 311 -0.11 -12.33 33.72
C GLN A 311 -1.33 -12.19 32.81
N TRP A 312 -1.28 -11.27 31.85
CA TRP A 312 -2.32 -11.11 30.85
C TRP A 312 -2.57 -12.43 30.14
N SER A 313 -1.55 -13.04 29.53
CA SER A 313 -1.67 -14.29 28.77
C SER A 313 -2.25 -15.45 29.61
N ALA A 314 -2.00 -15.46 30.93
CA ALA A 314 -2.57 -16.40 31.89
C ALA A 314 -4.03 -16.12 32.29
N GLY A 315 -4.64 -15.05 31.77
CA GLY A 315 -6.02 -14.64 32.05
C GLY A 315 -6.20 -13.70 33.23
N ALA A 316 -5.12 -13.06 33.71
CA ALA A 316 -5.25 -12.04 34.74
C ALA A 316 -6.07 -10.85 34.24
N ARG A 317 -6.78 -10.21 35.17
CA ARG A 317 -7.52 -8.98 34.88
C ARG A 317 -6.55 -7.80 34.81
N MET A 318 -6.40 -7.22 33.63
CA MET A 318 -5.42 -6.16 33.35
C MET A 318 -5.60 -4.91 34.23
N ASP A 319 -6.84 -4.51 34.53
CA ASP A 319 -7.12 -3.39 35.43
C ASP A 319 -6.42 -3.56 36.79
N ARG A 320 -6.49 -4.77 37.37
CA ARG A 320 -5.83 -5.10 38.64
C ARG A 320 -4.31 -5.13 38.52
N VAL A 321 -3.78 -5.80 37.49
CA VAL A 321 -2.34 -5.89 37.24
C VAL A 321 -1.72 -4.50 37.14
N LEU A 322 -2.38 -3.60 36.41
CA LEU A 322 -1.92 -2.23 36.22
C LEU A 322 -2.04 -1.39 37.50
N MET A 323 -3.15 -1.51 38.25
CA MET A 323 -3.32 -0.81 39.53
C MET A 323 -2.30 -1.25 40.59
N GLU A 324 -1.92 -2.52 40.62
CA GLU A 324 -0.85 -3.03 41.50
C GLU A 324 0.53 -2.44 41.16
N LEU A 325 0.74 -2.05 39.90
CA LEU A 325 1.91 -1.31 39.44
C LEU A 325 1.81 0.22 39.69
N GLY A 326 0.78 0.66 40.41
CA GLY A 326 0.59 2.04 40.82
C GLY A 326 -0.17 2.92 39.82
N ALA A 327 -0.85 2.35 38.83
CA ALA A 327 -1.75 3.13 37.99
C ALA A 327 -3.01 3.57 38.75
N VAL A 328 -3.47 4.78 38.43
CA VAL A 328 -4.72 5.36 38.94
C VAL A 328 -5.63 5.76 37.78
N PRO A 329 -6.96 5.76 37.96
CA PRO A 329 -7.88 6.30 36.96
C PRO A 329 -7.56 7.76 36.62
N GLY A 330 -7.54 8.08 35.33
CA GLY A 330 -7.24 9.40 34.80
C GLY A 330 -7.60 9.50 33.33
N THR A 331 -6.92 10.38 32.58
CA THR A 331 -7.13 10.56 31.15
C THR A 331 -5.82 10.64 30.38
N TYR A 332 -5.83 10.13 29.14
CA TYR A 332 -4.73 10.26 28.19
C TYR A 332 -5.28 10.59 26.81
N LEU A 333 -4.82 11.69 26.19
CA LEU A 333 -5.32 12.19 24.90
C LEU A 333 -6.85 12.32 24.83
N ASN A 334 -7.48 12.75 25.93
CA ASN A 334 -8.94 12.88 26.13
C ASN A 334 -9.72 11.56 26.26
N ASP A 335 -9.06 10.41 26.25
CA ASP A 335 -9.67 9.12 26.53
C ASP A 335 -9.54 8.77 28.02
N GLU A 336 -10.51 8.02 28.56
CA GLU A 336 -10.39 7.41 29.89
C GLU A 336 -9.20 6.43 29.90
N ALA A 337 -8.36 6.53 30.92
CA ALA A 337 -7.12 5.76 31.01
C ALA A 337 -6.78 5.37 32.45
N LEU A 338 -5.95 4.34 32.58
CA LEU A 338 -5.16 4.10 33.79
C LEU A 338 -3.80 4.75 33.61
N VAL A 339 -3.47 5.72 34.46
CA VAL A 339 -2.26 6.54 34.35
C VAL A 339 -1.29 6.16 35.46
N GLY A 340 -0.08 5.80 35.08
CA GLY A 340 1.05 5.59 35.98
C GLY A 340 2.10 6.69 35.83
N ARG A 341 3.23 6.52 36.52
CA ARG A 341 4.35 7.45 36.40
C ARG A 341 5.03 7.29 35.03
N ASP A 342 4.83 8.29 34.16
CA ASP A 342 5.41 8.33 32.81
C ASP A 342 4.92 7.21 31.86
N TRP A 343 3.74 6.63 32.12
CA TRP A 343 3.05 5.70 31.21
C TRP A 343 1.53 5.79 31.37
N ALA A 344 0.78 5.36 30.36
CA ALA A 344 -0.68 5.29 30.39
C ALA A 344 -1.18 4.00 29.74
N ALA A 345 -2.32 3.50 30.18
CA ALA A 345 -3.02 2.38 29.57
C ALA A 345 -4.45 2.78 29.22
N VAL A 346 -4.82 2.57 27.95
CA VAL A 346 -6.15 2.88 27.42
C VAL A 346 -6.86 1.59 27.03
N THR A 347 -8.20 1.61 27.11
CA THR A 347 -9.07 0.47 26.77
C THR A 347 -9.98 0.80 25.60
N GLY A 348 -10.60 -0.23 25.01
CA GLY A 348 -11.79 -0.04 24.18
C GLY A 348 -11.56 0.61 22.82
N ARG A 349 -10.33 0.60 22.30
CA ARG A 349 -10.07 0.96 20.90
C ARG A 349 -10.49 -0.20 19.98
N VAL A 350 -10.90 0.13 18.76
CA VAL A 350 -11.66 -0.72 17.81
C VAL A 350 -11.19 -2.20 17.75
N SER A 351 -9.88 -2.46 17.83
CA SER A 351 -9.30 -3.80 17.67
C SER A 351 -8.54 -4.34 18.90
N SER A 352 -8.36 -3.53 19.95
CA SER A 352 -7.52 -3.88 21.11
C SER A 352 -8.32 -3.88 22.41
N ASP A 353 -8.07 -4.85 23.27
CA ASP A 353 -8.63 -4.88 24.62
C ASP A 353 -7.91 -3.86 25.51
N TRP A 354 -6.58 -3.79 25.38
CA TRP A 354 -5.72 -2.88 26.13
C TRP A 354 -4.58 -2.37 25.27
N GLU A 355 -4.17 -1.14 25.53
CA GLU A 355 -2.99 -0.56 24.94
C GLU A 355 -2.20 0.24 25.97
N ILE A 356 -0.98 -0.20 26.23
CA ILE A 356 -0.06 0.42 27.17
C ILE A 356 0.91 1.30 26.39
N VAL A 357 0.86 2.60 26.65
CA VAL A 357 1.80 3.59 26.13
C VAL A 357 2.92 3.77 27.14
N VAL A 358 4.07 3.14 26.86
CA VAL A 358 5.23 3.05 27.75
C VAL A 358 6.04 4.34 27.81
N SER A 359 5.98 5.11 26.72
CA SER A 359 6.53 6.46 26.62
C SER A 359 5.47 7.35 25.97
N PRO A 360 4.53 7.91 26.75
CA PRO A 360 3.44 8.73 26.24
C PRO A 360 3.98 10.00 25.56
N ALA A 361 3.30 10.43 24.50
CA ALA A 361 3.62 11.70 23.86
C ALA A 361 3.21 12.85 24.79
N GLU A 362 4.14 13.77 25.07
CA GLU A 362 3.83 14.98 25.82
C GLU A 362 3.09 16.00 24.93
N GLU A 363 2.12 16.69 25.51
CA GLU A 363 1.38 17.75 24.83
C GLU A 363 2.36 18.82 24.35
N HIS A 364 2.36 19.14 23.05
CA HIS A 364 3.26 20.11 22.39
C HIS A 364 4.73 19.68 22.20
N ALA A 365 5.15 18.51 22.66
CA ALA A 365 6.46 17.93 22.38
C ALA A 365 6.35 16.64 21.54
N ARG A 366 7.49 16.12 21.08
CA ARG A 366 7.60 14.77 20.53
C ARG A 366 8.72 14.03 21.20
N THR A 367 8.52 12.76 21.44
CA THR A 367 9.60 11.86 21.82
C THR A 367 10.51 11.64 20.62
N ASP A 368 11.81 11.52 20.89
CA ASP A 368 12.83 11.16 19.92
C ASP A 368 12.49 9.81 19.24
N GLU A 369 12.23 9.86 17.94
CA GLU A 369 11.76 8.70 17.16
C GLU A 369 12.85 7.61 17.04
N GLN A 370 14.12 8.00 17.05
CA GLN A 370 15.24 7.05 17.04
C GLN A 370 15.31 6.25 18.34
N GLN A 371 15.15 6.93 19.49
CA GLN A 371 15.11 6.26 20.79
C GLN A 371 13.88 5.35 20.92
N LEU A 372 12.71 5.81 20.43
CA LEU A 372 11.50 4.98 20.37
C LEU A 372 11.70 3.70 19.55
N ALA A 373 12.27 3.83 18.34
CA ALA A 373 12.56 2.69 17.47
C ALA A 373 13.54 1.71 18.13
N ALA A 374 14.62 2.21 18.72
CA ALA A 374 15.61 1.38 19.42
C ALA A 374 15.00 0.63 20.62
N ALA A 375 14.14 1.30 21.39
CA ALA A 375 13.45 0.69 22.52
C ALA A 375 12.41 -0.35 22.08
N ALA A 376 11.64 -0.06 21.03
CA ALA A 376 10.69 -1.01 20.44
C ALA A 376 11.41 -2.26 19.92
N TRP A 377 12.57 -2.06 19.30
CA TRP A 377 13.44 -3.13 18.82
C TRP A 377 13.95 -4.00 19.97
N GLN A 378 14.45 -3.39 21.04
CA GLN A 378 14.89 -4.11 22.24
C GLN A 378 13.74 -4.93 22.85
N LEU A 379 12.57 -4.32 23.03
CA LEU A 379 11.39 -5.00 23.57
C LEU A 379 10.95 -6.17 22.69
N SER A 380 11.02 -6.02 21.36
CA SER A 380 10.69 -7.10 20.44
C SER A 380 11.64 -8.29 20.55
N ARG A 381 12.94 -8.07 20.82
CA ARG A 381 13.89 -9.17 21.01
C ARG A 381 13.55 -9.97 22.28
N GLU A 382 13.28 -9.26 23.38
CA GLU A 382 12.85 -9.87 24.63
C GLU A 382 11.58 -10.72 24.46
N PHE A 383 10.60 -10.23 23.70
CA PHE A 383 9.36 -10.98 23.44
C PHE A 383 9.57 -12.14 22.48
N ARG A 384 10.46 -12.02 21.49
CA ARG A 384 10.79 -13.12 20.59
C ARG A 384 11.40 -14.31 21.34
N ASP A 385 12.28 -14.06 22.29
CA ASP A 385 12.94 -15.11 23.08
C ASP A 385 11.92 -15.91 23.93
N VAL A 386 10.76 -15.31 24.24
CA VAL A 386 9.71 -15.91 25.08
C VAL A 386 8.58 -16.52 24.23
N TYR A 387 8.14 -15.82 23.18
CA TYR A 387 6.92 -16.14 22.41
C TYR A 387 7.20 -16.67 21.00
N GLY A 388 8.47 -16.73 20.58
CA GLY A 388 8.87 -17.15 19.25
C GLY A 388 8.83 -16.02 18.21
N SER A 389 8.93 -16.41 16.94
CA SER A 389 8.97 -15.44 15.83
C SER A 389 7.67 -14.62 15.73
N PRO A 390 7.78 -13.32 15.41
CA PRO A 390 6.61 -12.50 15.15
C PRO A 390 5.81 -13.03 13.95
N PHE A 391 4.49 -12.94 14.03
CA PHE A 391 3.53 -13.29 12.97
C PHE A 391 3.55 -12.28 11.81
N ALA A 392 3.75 -11.01 12.13
CA ALA A 392 3.88 -9.92 11.17
C ALA A 392 4.71 -8.78 11.75
N GLY A 393 5.17 -7.87 10.90
CA GLY A 393 5.87 -6.68 11.36
C GLY A 393 6.34 -5.79 10.23
N TRP A 394 6.86 -4.62 10.61
CA TRP A 394 7.50 -3.72 9.67
C TRP A 394 8.61 -2.91 10.34
N THR A 395 9.55 -2.45 9.52
CA THR A 395 10.68 -1.60 9.91
C THR A 395 10.93 -0.59 8.81
N SER A 396 11.21 0.68 9.12
CA SER A 396 11.54 1.69 8.08
C SER A 396 12.79 2.51 8.35
N SER A 397 13.29 3.11 7.27
CA SER A 397 14.35 4.13 7.28
C SER A 397 13.87 5.48 7.87
N SER A 398 12.64 5.55 8.36
CA SER A 398 12.03 6.72 9.00
C SER A 398 11.69 6.46 10.47
N PHE A 399 12.44 5.56 11.13
CA PHE A 399 12.27 5.18 12.55
C PHE A 399 10.93 4.52 12.88
N GLY A 400 10.24 4.02 11.86
CA GLY A 400 9.04 3.22 12.01
C GLY A 400 9.39 1.78 12.40
N PHE A 401 8.66 1.24 13.36
CA PHE A 401 8.84 -0.14 13.81
C PHE A 401 7.53 -0.72 14.34
N SER A 402 7.23 -1.96 13.94
CA SER A 402 6.18 -2.77 14.54
C SER A 402 6.52 -4.26 14.49
N ARG A 403 6.04 -5.00 15.49
CA ARG A 403 6.06 -6.47 15.54
C ARG A 403 4.79 -6.98 16.20
N PHE A 404 4.15 -7.97 15.60
CA PHE A 404 2.94 -8.61 16.09
C PHE A 404 3.20 -10.08 16.36
N PHE A 405 2.85 -10.56 17.55
CA PHE A 405 3.08 -11.91 18.04
C PHE A 405 1.75 -12.61 18.30
N ARG A 406 1.69 -13.89 17.95
CA ARG A 406 0.59 -14.78 18.30
C ARG A 406 0.93 -15.55 19.58
N ILE A 407 0.09 -15.43 20.59
CA ILE A 407 0.21 -16.14 21.88
C ILE A 407 -1.09 -16.93 22.07
N GLY A 408 -1.16 -18.14 21.48
CA GLY A 408 -2.38 -18.94 21.46
C GLY A 408 -3.49 -18.28 20.64
N ASP A 409 -4.62 -18.00 21.30
CA ASP A 409 -5.78 -17.25 20.79
C ASP A 409 -5.65 -15.73 20.97
N ARG A 410 -4.54 -15.26 21.55
CA ARG A 410 -4.28 -13.86 21.86
C ARG A 410 -3.22 -13.25 20.96
N GLY A 411 -3.30 -11.94 20.79
CA GLY A 411 -2.38 -11.14 19.98
C GLY A 411 -1.68 -10.07 20.82
N LEU A 412 -0.39 -9.91 20.59
CA LEU A 412 0.47 -8.92 21.23
C LEU A 412 1.20 -8.13 20.17
N ALA A 413 1.04 -6.80 20.13
CA ALA A 413 1.78 -5.96 19.20
C ALA A 413 2.68 -4.94 19.92
N ILE A 414 3.86 -4.70 19.38
CA ILE A 414 4.74 -3.58 19.74
C ILE A 414 4.75 -2.63 18.56
N ASN A 415 4.56 -1.33 18.78
CA ASN A 415 4.72 -0.33 17.72
C ASN A 415 5.20 1.02 18.25
N THR A 416 5.68 1.88 17.35
CA THR A 416 6.16 3.25 17.66
C THR A 416 5.16 4.36 17.30
N PHE A 417 3.92 4.03 16.95
CA PHE A 417 2.93 5.01 16.51
C PHE A 417 2.47 5.91 17.67
N LEU A 418 2.78 7.20 17.62
CA LEU A 418 2.48 8.17 18.70
C LEU A 418 3.08 7.80 20.07
N GLY A 419 4.25 7.16 20.06
CA GLY A 419 4.96 6.70 21.25
C GLY A 419 5.24 5.20 21.20
N LEU A 420 5.98 4.67 22.19
CA LEU A 420 6.19 3.22 22.31
C LEU A 420 4.94 2.58 22.93
N ARG A 421 4.31 1.67 22.19
CA ARG A 421 3.04 1.06 22.56
C ARG A 421 3.15 -0.46 22.59
N VAL A 422 2.49 -1.06 23.58
CA VAL A 422 2.27 -2.50 23.69
C VAL A 422 0.77 -2.74 23.71
N VAL A 423 0.29 -3.43 22.67
CA VAL A 423 -1.13 -3.62 22.39
C VAL A 423 -1.51 -5.06 22.64
N PHE A 424 -2.63 -5.26 23.31
CA PHE A 424 -3.16 -6.54 23.75
C PHE A 424 -4.57 -6.75 23.20
N GLY A 425 -4.86 -7.96 22.74
CA GLY A 425 -6.21 -8.31 22.31
C GLY A 425 -6.33 -9.77 21.89
N SER A 426 -7.47 -10.13 21.32
CA SER A 426 -7.60 -11.40 20.60
C SER A 426 -6.71 -11.39 19.36
N PHE A 427 -6.11 -12.53 19.03
CA PHE A 427 -5.28 -12.66 17.83
C PHE A 427 -6.07 -12.26 16.56
N GLU A 428 -7.29 -12.76 16.39
CA GLU A 428 -8.08 -12.54 15.16
C GLU A 428 -8.38 -11.06 14.91
N LYS A 429 -8.80 -10.29 15.92
CA LYS A 429 -9.07 -8.86 15.77
C LYS A 429 -7.82 -8.04 15.45
N LEU A 430 -6.68 -8.39 16.06
CA LEU A 430 -5.43 -7.65 15.86
C LEU A 430 -4.76 -8.02 14.54
N ALA A 431 -4.84 -9.29 14.12
CA ALA A 431 -4.22 -9.77 12.88
C ALA A 431 -4.72 -8.96 11.67
N PHE A 432 -6.03 -8.75 11.55
CA PHE A 432 -6.64 -7.94 10.49
C PHE A 432 -6.05 -6.52 10.39
N HIS A 433 -5.82 -5.86 11.53
CA HIS A 433 -5.31 -4.49 11.58
C HIS A 433 -3.78 -4.39 11.45
N SER A 434 -3.06 -5.47 11.75
CA SER A 434 -1.59 -5.51 11.72
C SER A 434 -1.00 -5.81 10.34
N VAL A 435 -1.82 -6.30 9.40
CA VAL A 435 -1.39 -6.64 8.03
C VAL A 435 -1.49 -5.43 7.09
N TYR A 436 -2.33 -4.43 7.41
CA TYR A 436 -2.62 -3.28 6.52
C TYR A 436 -2.56 -1.90 7.21
N GLY A 437 -2.06 -1.84 8.45
CA GLY A 437 -2.05 -0.63 9.30
C GLY A 437 -0.76 0.19 9.27
#